data_AF-A0A6B9FW72-F1
#
_entry.id   AF-A0A6B9FW72-F1
#
_cell.length_a   1.000
_cell.length_b   1.000
_cell.length_c   1.000
_cell.angle_alpha   90.00
_cell.angle_beta   90.00
_cell.angle_gamma   90.00
#
_symmetry.space_group_name_H-M   'P 1'
#
loop_
_entity.id
_entity.type
_entity.pdbx_description
1 polymer ?
#
loop_
_entity_poly.entity_id
_entity_poly.type
_entity_poly.pdbx_seq_one_letter_code
_entity_poly.pdbx_strand_id
1 'polypeptide(L)' 'MSLETASDEIKLAVDLIQLLEENRIPAATVLAALAIVQRDYEQKNAAEKTGQHPS' A
#
# COMPACT_ATOMS: atom_id res chain seq x y z
N MET A 1 -12.54 0.21 -20.63
CA MET A 1 -13.02 -0.39 -19.37
C MET A 1 -12.54 0.53 -18.26
N SER A 2 -13.46 1.12 -17.50
CA SER A 2 -13.16 2.17 -16.52
C SER A 2 -12.69 1.58 -15.20
N LEU A 3 -11.60 2.12 -14.65
CA LEU A 3 -11.16 1.87 -13.26
C LEU A 3 -12.18 2.37 -12.21
N GLU A 4 -13.20 3.11 -12.64
CA GLU A 4 -14.26 3.68 -11.82
C GLU A 4 -15.02 2.62 -11.00
N THR A 5 -15.18 1.39 -11.54
CA THR A 5 -15.89 0.28 -10.86
C THR A 5 -14.96 -0.70 -10.12
N ALA A 6 -13.65 -0.44 -10.06
CA ALA A 6 -12.72 -1.31 -9.35
C ALA A 6 -12.80 -1.11 -7.82
N SER A 7 -12.45 -2.16 -7.06
CA SER A 7 -12.27 -2.08 -5.60
C SER A 7 -11.22 -1.04 -5.22
N ASP A 8 -11.35 -0.46 -4.03
CA ASP A 8 -10.44 0.59 -3.54
C ASP A 8 -8.97 0.13 -3.51
N GLU A 9 -8.71 -1.14 -3.17
CA GLU A 9 -7.37 -1.73 -3.18
C GLU A 9 -6.72 -1.75 -4.58
N ILE A 10 -7.52 -1.95 -5.63
CA ILE A 10 -7.05 -1.97 -7.01
C ILE A 10 -6.77 -0.55 -7.48
N LYS A 11 -7.64 0.41 -7.15
CA LYS A 11 -7.43 1.83 -7.46
C LYS A 11 -6.14 2.34 -6.81
N LEU A 12 -5.96 2.08 -5.51
CA LEU A 12 -4.77 2.46 -4.78
C LEU A 12 -3.49 1.82 -5.36
N ALA A 13 -3.55 0.55 -5.75
CA ALA A 13 -2.41 -0.11 -6.38
C ALA A 13 -2.04 0.55 -7.71
N VAL A 14 -3.02 0.93 -8.53
CA VAL A 14 -2.79 1.61 -9.81
C VAL A 14 -2.17 3.00 -9.61
N ASP A 15 -2.72 3.81 -8.70
CA ASP A 15 -2.16 5.12 -8.36
C ASP A 15 -0.71 5.00 -7.85
N LEU A 16 -0.44 4.01 -7.00
CA LEU A 16 0.88 3.78 -6.46
C LEU A 16 1.88 3.34 -7.54
N ILE A 17 1.47 2.46 -8.45
CA ILE A 17 2.32 2.04 -9.59
C ILE A 17 2.66 3.26 -10.45
N GLN A 18 1.65 4.07 -10.82
CA GLN A 18 1.87 5.27 -11.62
C GLN A 18 2.88 6.21 -10.97
N LEU A 19 2.72 6.50 -9.67
CA LEU A 19 3.64 7.37 -8.92
C LEU A 19 5.08 6.84 -8.95
N LEU A 20 5.26 5.53 -8.77
CA LEU A 20 6.58 4.90 -8.74
C LEU A 20 7.25 4.90 -10.13
N GLU A 21 6.46 4.71 -11.18
CA GLU A 21 6.92 4.81 -12.57
C GLU A 21 7.32 6.23 -12.95
N GLU A 22 6.52 7.24 -12.58
CA GLU A 22 6.81 8.66 -12.80
C GLU A 22 8.13 9.08 -12.14
N ASN A 23 8.43 8.52 -10.97
CA ASN A 23 9.70 8.72 -10.26
C ASN A 23 10.84 7.82 -10.75
N ARG A 24 10.60 6.95 -11.73
CA ARG A 24 11.58 6.01 -12.33
C ARG A 24 12.28 5.15 -11.27
N ILE A 25 11.55 4.72 -10.24
CA ILE A 25 12.12 3.89 -9.18
C ILE A 25 12.36 2.47 -9.72
N PRO A 26 13.55 1.88 -9.54
CA PRO A 26 13.81 0.51 -9.98
C PRO A 26 12.86 -0.48 -9.30
N ALA A 27 12.32 -1.44 -10.06
CA ALA A 27 11.37 -2.43 -9.56
C ALA A 27 11.89 -3.20 -8.33
N ALA A 28 13.19 -3.53 -8.30
CA ALA A 28 13.79 -4.19 -7.14
C ALA A 28 13.71 -3.33 -5.86
N THR A 29 13.93 -2.03 -5.98
CA THR A 29 13.80 -1.07 -4.88
C THR A 29 12.33 -0.91 -4.46
N VAL A 30 11.41 -0.85 -5.43
CA VAL A 30 9.96 -0.82 -5.16
C VAL A 30 9.54 -2.05 -4.35
N LEU A 31 9.90 -3.24 -4.79
CA LEU A 31 9.53 -4.48 -4.12
C LEU A 31 10.08 -4.56 -2.69
N ALA A 32 11.32 -4.12 -2.48
CA ALA A 32 11.89 -4.05 -1.14
C ALA A 32 11.14 -3.05 -0.23
N ALA A 33 10.78 -1.88 -0.77
CA ALA A 33 10.01 -0.88 -0.03
C ALA A 33 8.58 -1.35 0.29
N LEU A 34 7.89 -1.97 -0.67
CA LEU A 34 6.56 -2.52 -0.48
C LEU A 34 6.52 -3.60 0.60
N ALA A 35 7.56 -4.44 0.70
CA ALA A 35 7.67 -5.42 1.78
C ALA A 35 7.80 -4.77 3.17
N ILE A 36 8.46 -3.61 3.27
CA ILE A 36 8.54 -2.84 4.52
C ILE A 36 7.19 -2.21 4.85
N VAL A 37 6.56 -1.56 3.87
CA VAL A 37 5.24 -0.93 4.03
C VAL A 37 4.18 -1.96 4.42
N GLN A 38 4.17 -3.13 3.77
CA GLN A 38 3.26 -4.22 4.10
C GLN A 38 3.38 -4.61 5.58
N ARG A 39 4.61 -4.85 6.08
CA ARG A 39 4.85 -5.21 7.48
C ARG A 39 4.41 -4.14 8.48
N ASP A 40 4.54 -2.87 8.13
CA ASP A 40 4.09 -1.75 8.96
C ASP A 40 2.55 -1.73 9.06
N TYR A 41 1.85 -1.87 7.94
CA TYR A 41 0.38 -1.93 7.92
C TYR A 41 -0.17 -3.21 8.54
N GLU A 42 0.51 -4.35 8.43
CA GLU A 42 0.16 -5.57 9.14
C GLU A 42 0.19 -5.36 10.67
N GLN A 43 1.22 -4.68 11.17
CA GLN A 43 1.34 -4.34 12.60
C GLN A 43 0.25 -3.36 13.05
N LYS A 44 -0.01 -2.31 12.26
CA LYS A 44 -1.08 -1.34 12.52
C LYS A 44 -2.45 -2.02 12.55
N ASN A 45 -2.76 -2.83 11.55
CA ASN A 45 -4.02 -3.58 11.48
C ASN A 45 -4.17 -4.54 12.68
N ALA A 46 -3.08 -5.19 13.11
CA ALA A 46 -3.11 -6.02 14.32
C ALA A 46 -3.37 -5.20 15.59
N ALA A 47 -2.76 -4.02 15.72
CA ALA A 47 -2.97 -3.11 16.84
C ALA A 47 -4.42 -2.56 16.86
N GLU A 48 -4.96 -2.17 15.70
CA GLU A 48 -6.34 -1.71 15.53
C GLU A 48 -7.35 -2.80 15.92
N LYS A 49 -7.10 -4.05 15.52
CA LYS A 49 -7.91 -5.21 15.90
C LYS A 49 -7.84 -5.56 17.38
N THR A 50 -6.74 -5.23 18.04
CA THR A 50 -6.54 -5.49 19.48
C THR A 50 -7.11 -4.37 20.36
N GLY A 51 -7.70 -3.32 19.76
CA GLY A 51 -8.40 -2.26 20.51
C GLY A 51 -7.51 -1.43 21.43
N GLN A 52 -6.19 -1.40 21.18
CA GLN A 52 -5.28 -0.51 21.89
C GLN A 52 -5.47 0.93 21.42
N HIS A 53 -6.53 1.55 21.94
CA HIS A 53 -6.65 2.99 22.06
C HIS A 53 -5.76 3.39 23.25
N PRO A 54 -4.58 4.02 23.05
CA PRO A 54 -3.83 4.54 24.18
C PRO A 54 -4.72 5.61 24.84
N SER A 55 -5.05 5.39 26.11
CA SER A 55 -5.63 6.41 26.99
C SER A 55 -4.59 7.46 27.33
#